data_AF-A0A1I2N2Y2-F1
#
_entry.id   AF-A0A1I2N2Y2-F1
#
_cell.length_a   1.000
_cell.length_b   1.000
_cell.length_c   1.000
_cell.angle_alpha   90.00
_cell.angle_beta   90.00
_cell.angle_gamma   90.00
#
_symmetry.space_group_name_H-M   'P 1'
#
loop_
_entity.id
_entity.type
_entity.pdbx_description
1 polymer ?
#
loop_
_entity_poly.entity_id
_entity_poly.type
_entity_poly.pdbx_seq_one_letter_code
_entity_poly.pdbx_strand_id
1 'polypeptide(L)'
;MKASPDDYLWFSEDYPLGLNFCATLVRALTPDEVIAVLGGAEAVGITGAHRLDGAAEQVGYPDRIDEDGVFNADLDTGLDFIAAADVGGWTLIVEPNGFRCSTEQSARLLSSNGELVSFYFNENTDPVLRWARNGDTLVTFDPSGGAGWREGSEPDRLVPVLETLGFDLSTEEIDPGDPRWHYDEQWQARTLALMQHLTGVRISPEILENANFRCAAVPDAHTLAWMRANPDRIGPLTVEELAVQARDRLSAYAADPDRHEDDEWDTGE
;
A
#
# COMPACT_ATOMS: atom_id res chain seq x y z
N MET A 1 -7.61 1.96 -25.95
CA MET A 1 -6.64 3.05 -25.75
C MET A 1 -5.41 2.42 -25.11
N LYS A 2 -4.19 2.68 -25.60
CA LYS A 2 -2.97 2.20 -24.92
C LYS A 2 -2.69 3.16 -23.75
N ALA A 3 -2.35 2.63 -22.58
CA ALA A 3 -1.91 3.46 -21.44
C ALA A 3 -0.64 4.23 -21.83
N SER A 4 -0.55 5.50 -21.46
CA SER A 4 0.63 6.34 -21.63
C SER A 4 1.05 6.92 -20.28
N PRO A 5 2.35 7.11 -20.00
CA PRO A 5 2.80 7.79 -18.78
C PRO A 5 2.17 9.19 -18.62
N ASP A 6 1.92 9.90 -19.72
CA ASP A 6 1.29 11.23 -19.71
C ASP A 6 -0.09 11.24 -19.04
N ASP A 7 -0.82 10.11 -19.07
CA ASP A 7 -2.12 9.95 -18.41
C ASP A 7 -2.04 9.96 -16.87
N TYR A 8 -0.82 9.90 -16.31
CA TYR A 8 -0.52 9.66 -14.90
C TYR A 8 0.38 10.71 -14.25
N LEU A 9 0.76 11.78 -14.96
CA LEU A 9 1.63 12.84 -14.40
C LEU A 9 1.04 13.51 -13.16
N TRP A 10 -0.29 13.64 -13.10
CA TRP A 10 -1.02 14.14 -11.93
C TRP A 10 -0.69 13.38 -10.64
N PHE A 11 -0.35 12.08 -10.74
CA PHE A 11 -0.12 11.26 -9.56
C PHE A 11 1.14 11.67 -8.79
N SER A 12 2.19 12.07 -9.51
CA SER A 12 3.43 12.60 -8.93
C SER A 12 3.32 14.09 -8.55
N GLU A 13 2.37 14.83 -9.12
CA GLU A 13 2.17 16.26 -8.84
C GLU A 13 1.29 16.48 -7.60
N ASP A 14 0.22 15.69 -7.49
CA ASP A 14 -0.81 15.86 -6.45
C ASP A 14 -0.60 14.94 -5.24
N TYR A 15 0.26 13.93 -5.34
CA TYR A 15 0.52 12.92 -4.31
C TYR A 15 -0.75 12.38 -3.63
N PRO A 16 -1.73 11.84 -4.40
CA PRO A 16 -3.04 11.46 -3.88
C PRO A 16 -2.98 10.35 -2.82
N LEU A 17 -1.87 9.59 -2.77
CA LEU A 17 -1.61 8.52 -1.79
C LEU A 17 -0.42 8.87 -0.87
N GLY A 18 0.04 10.13 -0.86
CA GLY A 18 1.21 10.57 -0.09
C GLY A 18 2.55 10.11 -0.66
N LEU A 19 3.62 10.30 0.12
CA LEU A 19 5.00 9.96 -0.25
C LEU A 19 5.39 8.53 0.12
N ASN A 20 4.52 7.81 0.82
CA ASN A 20 4.75 6.43 1.26
C ASN A 20 3.45 5.66 1.07
N PHE A 21 3.42 4.71 0.14
CA PHE A 21 2.22 3.91 -0.12
C PHE A 21 2.54 2.55 -0.74
N CYS A 22 1.57 1.65 -0.63
CA CYS A 22 1.44 0.50 -1.51
C CYS A 22 0.08 0.58 -2.24
N ALA A 23 0.11 0.45 -3.56
CA ALA A 23 -1.08 0.36 -4.41
C ALA A 23 -1.07 -0.98 -5.15
N THR A 24 -2.03 -1.85 -4.84
CA THR A 24 -2.06 -3.23 -5.35
C THR A 24 -3.38 -3.56 -6.01
N LEU A 25 -3.35 -4.06 -7.24
CA LEU A 25 -4.52 -4.60 -7.93
C LEU A 25 -4.52 -6.12 -7.82
N VAL A 26 -5.60 -6.69 -7.31
CA VAL A 26 -5.81 -8.13 -7.16
C VAL A 26 -7.01 -8.60 -7.97
N ARG A 27 -6.84 -9.65 -8.76
CA ARG A 27 -7.91 -10.26 -9.54
C ARG A 27 -8.52 -11.44 -8.80
N ALA A 28 -9.82 -11.64 -9.01
CA ALA A 28 -10.60 -12.78 -8.50
C ALA A 28 -10.85 -12.81 -6.98
N LEU A 29 -10.52 -11.73 -6.26
CA LEU A 29 -10.94 -11.49 -4.89
C LEU A 29 -11.73 -10.18 -4.85
N THR A 30 -12.84 -10.18 -4.13
CA THR A 30 -13.57 -8.97 -3.73
C THR A 30 -12.82 -8.25 -2.59
N PRO A 31 -13.16 -6.98 -2.29
CA PRO A 31 -12.54 -6.25 -1.18
C PRO A 31 -12.59 -6.95 0.18
N ASP A 32 -13.75 -7.48 0.56
CA ASP A 32 -13.89 -8.19 1.85
C ASP A 32 -13.13 -9.54 1.85
N GLU A 33 -13.03 -10.22 0.69
CA GLU A 33 -12.24 -11.45 0.57
C GLU A 33 -10.73 -11.19 0.68
N VAL A 34 -10.23 -10.08 0.13
CA VAL A 34 -8.83 -9.65 0.32
C VAL A 34 -8.54 -9.48 1.82
N ILE A 35 -9.40 -8.76 2.54
CA ILE A 35 -9.24 -8.53 3.98
C ILE A 35 -9.25 -9.85 4.74
N ALA A 36 -10.20 -10.74 4.43
CA ALA A 36 -10.29 -12.06 5.07
C ALA A 36 -9.06 -12.94 4.79
N VAL A 37 -8.51 -12.92 3.57
CA VAL A 37 -7.28 -13.65 3.20
C VAL A 37 -6.08 -13.14 3.99
N LEU A 38 -6.02 -11.84 4.26
CA LEU A 38 -4.99 -11.22 5.09
C LEU A 38 -5.23 -11.39 6.60
N GLY A 39 -6.35 -12.01 6.99
CA GLY A 39 -6.67 -12.29 8.39
C GLY A 39 -7.43 -11.18 9.12
N GLY A 40 -7.88 -10.15 8.40
CA GLY A 40 -8.77 -9.13 8.95
C GLY A 40 -10.23 -9.57 8.96
N ALA A 41 -11.06 -8.78 9.65
CA ALA A 41 -12.50 -8.97 9.72
C ALA A 41 -13.22 -7.62 9.88
N GLU A 42 -14.55 -7.62 9.70
CA GLU A 42 -15.45 -6.51 10.00
C GLU A 42 -15.05 -5.15 9.39
N ALA A 43 -14.77 -5.13 8.08
CA ALA A 43 -14.32 -3.92 7.41
C ALA A 43 -15.34 -2.76 7.51
N VAL A 44 -14.82 -1.55 7.69
CA VAL A 44 -15.56 -0.28 7.74
C VAL A 44 -15.54 0.37 6.36
N GLY A 45 -16.65 0.97 5.93
CA GLY A 45 -16.71 1.69 4.66
C GLY A 45 -16.17 3.11 4.77
N ILE A 46 -15.19 3.48 3.95
CA ILE A 46 -14.65 4.84 3.86
C ILE A 46 -14.59 5.23 2.38
N THR A 47 -15.23 6.34 2.01
CA THR A 47 -15.21 6.83 0.63
C THR A 47 -14.09 7.84 0.44
N GLY A 48 -13.31 7.68 -0.63
CA GLY A 48 -12.26 8.61 -1.02
C GLY A 48 -10.89 8.27 -0.43
N ALA A 49 -9.87 8.23 -1.29
CA ALA A 49 -8.49 7.91 -0.93
C ALA A 49 -7.87 8.98 -0.01
N HIS A 50 -8.33 10.23 -0.11
CA HIS A 50 -7.85 11.35 0.73
C HIS A 50 -8.10 11.14 2.23
N ARG A 51 -8.96 10.18 2.61
CA ARG A 51 -9.25 9.83 4.01
C ARG A 51 -8.46 8.65 4.54
N LEU A 52 -7.71 7.96 3.67
CA LEU A 52 -7.09 6.70 4.05
C LEU A 52 -5.90 6.89 4.99
N ASP A 53 -5.20 8.01 4.91
CA ASP A 53 -4.07 8.31 5.81
C ASP A 53 -4.56 8.45 7.26
N GLY A 54 -5.56 9.32 7.50
CA GLY A 54 -6.20 9.45 8.81
C GLY A 54 -6.86 8.16 9.29
N ALA A 55 -7.42 7.34 8.37
CA ALA A 55 -7.93 6.02 8.72
C ALA A 55 -6.82 5.03 9.12
N ALA A 56 -5.65 5.08 8.47
CA ALA A 56 -4.51 4.24 8.81
C ALA A 56 -3.94 4.60 10.19
N GLU A 57 -3.97 5.88 10.57
CA GLU A 57 -3.63 6.35 11.92
C GLU A 57 -4.49 5.68 13.00
N GLN A 58 -5.78 5.46 12.71
CA GLN A 58 -6.70 4.77 13.62
C GLN A 58 -6.35 3.30 13.89
N VAL A 59 -5.48 2.68 13.07
CA VAL A 59 -5.04 1.29 13.25
C VAL A 59 -3.64 1.22 13.86
N GLY A 60 -2.68 1.89 13.25
CA GLY A 60 -1.25 1.75 13.57
C GLY A 60 -0.67 2.79 14.54
N TYR A 61 -1.43 3.83 14.88
CA TYR A 61 -0.90 5.04 15.54
C TYR A 61 -1.73 5.61 16.72
N PRO A 62 -2.63 4.88 17.42
CA PRO A 62 -3.49 5.51 18.42
C PRO A 62 -2.73 6.21 19.55
N ASP A 63 -1.56 5.71 19.94
CA ASP A 63 -0.88 6.13 21.18
C ASP A 63 0.64 6.29 21.02
N ARG A 64 1.14 6.71 19.84
CA ARG A 64 2.60 6.86 19.62
C ARG A 64 3.23 8.04 20.34
N ILE A 65 2.42 8.91 20.92
CA ILE A 65 2.87 10.07 21.68
C ILE A 65 2.34 9.87 23.09
N ASP A 66 3.23 9.68 24.07
CA ASP A 66 2.82 9.63 25.47
C ASP A 66 2.38 11.02 25.96
N GLU A 67 1.84 11.09 27.19
CA GLU A 67 1.39 12.34 27.82
C GLU A 67 2.50 13.43 27.86
N ASP A 68 3.77 13.05 27.73
CA ASP A 68 4.94 13.94 27.74
C ASP A 68 5.39 14.37 26.32
N GLY A 69 4.70 13.93 25.27
CA GLY A 69 5.02 14.29 23.89
C GLY A 69 6.13 13.45 23.26
N VAL A 70 6.50 12.32 23.86
CA VAL A 70 7.61 11.47 23.39
C VAL A 70 7.12 10.43 22.40
N PHE A 71 7.73 10.40 21.21
CA PHE A 71 7.46 9.39 20.19
C PHE A 71 7.93 8.01 20.65
N ASN A 72 7.00 7.09 20.86
CA ASN A 72 7.30 5.72 21.29
C ASN A 72 7.32 4.77 20.08
N ALA A 73 8.50 4.64 19.48
CA ALA A 73 8.75 3.73 18.37
C ALA A 73 8.57 2.23 18.73
N ASP A 74 8.43 1.89 20.01
CA ASP A 74 8.23 0.51 20.47
C ASP A 74 6.74 0.09 20.52
N LEU A 75 5.78 1.00 20.27
CA LEU A 75 4.34 0.71 20.28
C LEU A 75 3.84 0.38 18.86
N ASP A 76 4.30 -0.75 18.33
CA ASP A 76 3.67 -1.39 17.17
C ASP A 76 2.47 -2.22 17.66
N THR A 77 1.29 -2.00 17.08
CA THR A 77 0.06 -2.73 17.44
C THR A 77 0.07 -4.16 16.89
N GLY A 78 1.02 -4.51 16.01
CA GLY A 78 1.02 -5.78 15.28
C GLY A 78 -0.11 -5.89 14.27
N LEU A 79 -0.67 -4.74 13.87
CA LEU A 79 -1.76 -4.62 12.91
C LEU A 79 -1.33 -3.71 11.77
N ASP A 80 -1.51 -4.20 10.55
CA ASP A 80 -1.44 -3.38 9.34
C ASP A 80 -2.83 -2.83 8.99
N PHE A 81 -2.87 -1.65 8.39
CA PHE A 81 -4.08 -1.10 7.79
C PHE A 81 -4.22 -1.54 6.33
N ILE A 82 -5.41 -2.01 5.94
CA ILE A 82 -5.74 -2.37 4.56
C ILE A 82 -7.01 -1.64 4.15
N ALA A 83 -6.96 -0.87 3.06
CA ALA A 83 -8.13 -0.31 2.38
C ALA A 83 -8.32 -0.96 1.01
N ALA A 84 -9.45 -1.61 0.78
CA ALA A 84 -9.72 -2.35 -0.46
C ALA A 84 -11.00 -1.85 -1.15
N ALA A 85 -10.99 -1.63 -2.45
CA ALA A 85 -12.15 -1.19 -3.24
C ALA A 85 -12.28 -1.97 -4.56
N ASP A 86 -13.51 -2.24 -4.98
CA ASP A 86 -13.77 -2.83 -6.30
C ASP A 86 -13.59 -1.76 -7.39
N VAL A 87 -12.72 -2.03 -8.37
CA VAL A 87 -12.43 -1.15 -9.49
C VAL A 87 -12.26 -1.95 -10.78
N GLY A 88 -13.21 -1.81 -11.71
CA GLY A 88 -13.06 -2.36 -13.06
C GLY A 88 -12.86 -3.88 -13.12
N GLY A 89 -13.46 -4.64 -12.20
CA GLY A 89 -13.32 -6.10 -12.12
C GLY A 89 -12.04 -6.58 -11.44
N TRP A 90 -11.32 -5.68 -10.78
CA TRP A 90 -10.21 -5.94 -9.86
C TRP A 90 -10.52 -5.34 -8.50
N THR A 91 -9.84 -5.81 -7.46
CA THR A 91 -9.80 -5.12 -6.17
C THR A 91 -8.53 -4.29 -6.11
N LEU A 92 -8.67 -2.97 -5.93
CA LEU A 92 -7.57 -2.07 -5.58
C LEU A 92 -7.40 -2.04 -4.08
N ILE A 93 -6.19 -2.34 -3.63
CA ILE A 93 -5.74 -2.21 -2.25
C ILE A 93 -4.83 -0.98 -2.17
N VAL A 94 -5.06 -0.14 -1.17
CA VAL A 94 -4.23 1.01 -0.84
C VAL A 94 -3.78 0.89 0.60
N GLU A 95 -2.49 1.08 0.83
CA GLU A 95 -1.87 1.07 2.15
C GLU A 95 -1.06 2.36 2.33
N PRO A 96 -1.62 3.41 2.94
CA PRO A 96 -0.86 4.59 3.31
C PRO A 96 0.23 4.21 4.31
N ASN A 97 1.47 4.59 3.99
CA ASN A 97 2.68 4.22 4.72
C ASN A 97 2.84 2.69 4.98
N GLY A 98 2.16 1.85 4.20
CA GLY A 98 2.19 0.40 4.32
C GLY A 98 2.97 -0.26 3.18
N PHE A 99 3.38 -1.50 3.40
CA PHE A 99 4.12 -2.30 2.42
C PHE A 99 3.66 -3.76 2.38
N ARG A 100 2.57 -4.12 3.08
CA ARG A 100 2.19 -5.52 3.30
C ARG A 100 1.94 -6.24 1.98
N CYS A 101 1.26 -5.61 1.01
CA CYS A 101 0.93 -6.23 -0.27
C CYS A 101 2.09 -6.29 -1.27
N SER A 102 3.21 -5.59 -1.01
CA SER A 102 4.40 -5.65 -1.87
C SER A 102 5.29 -6.87 -1.58
N THR A 103 5.09 -7.52 -0.44
CA THR A 103 5.86 -8.70 0.01
C THR A 103 5.60 -9.95 -0.84
N GLU A 104 6.58 -10.85 -0.92
CA GLU A 104 6.42 -12.13 -1.61
C GLU A 104 5.33 -13.00 -0.97
N GLN A 105 5.19 -12.94 0.35
CA GLN A 105 4.15 -13.67 1.08
C GLN A 105 2.76 -13.23 0.63
N SER A 106 2.48 -11.92 0.60
CA SER A 106 1.20 -11.39 0.15
C SER A 106 0.97 -11.64 -1.33
N ALA A 107 2.01 -11.49 -2.16
CA ALA A 107 1.94 -11.83 -3.57
C ALA A 107 1.52 -13.28 -3.79
N ARG A 108 2.08 -14.22 -3.03
CA ARG A 108 1.71 -15.64 -3.09
C ARG A 108 0.26 -15.88 -2.66
N LEU A 109 -0.17 -15.28 -1.55
CA LEU A 109 -1.50 -15.46 -0.99
C LEU A 109 -2.59 -14.85 -1.89
N LEU A 110 -2.45 -13.57 -2.21
CA LEU A 110 -3.45 -12.79 -2.93
C LEU A 110 -3.55 -13.15 -4.41
N SER A 111 -2.45 -13.61 -5.04
CA SER A 111 -2.50 -14.07 -6.44
C SER A 111 -2.82 -15.56 -6.60
N SER A 112 -3.06 -16.31 -5.51
CA SER A 112 -3.18 -17.78 -5.53
C SER A 112 -4.18 -18.34 -6.55
N ASN A 113 -5.29 -17.63 -6.79
CA ASN A 113 -6.32 -18.00 -7.77
C ASN A 113 -6.54 -16.93 -8.86
N GLY A 114 -5.55 -16.09 -9.10
CA GLY A 114 -5.69 -14.94 -9.98
C GLY A 114 -4.36 -14.26 -10.26
N GLU A 115 -4.39 -12.93 -10.24
CA GLU A 115 -3.26 -12.07 -10.56
C GLU A 115 -3.15 -10.97 -9.52
N LEU A 116 -1.92 -10.54 -9.27
CA LEU A 116 -1.60 -9.39 -8.44
C LEU A 116 -0.60 -8.50 -9.17
N VAL A 117 -0.85 -7.20 -9.18
CA VAL A 117 0.13 -6.18 -9.59
C VAL A 117 0.24 -5.16 -8.47
N SER A 118 1.40 -5.09 -7.82
CA SER A 118 1.67 -4.16 -6.72
C SER A 118 2.67 -3.11 -7.17
N PHE A 119 2.46 -1.88 -6.72
CA PHE A 119 3.41 -0.78 -6.76
C PHE A 119 3.59 -0.23 -5.34
N TYR A 120 4.77 -0.45 -4.78
CA TYR A 120 5.21 0.12 -3.52
C TYR A 120 6.15 1.29 -3.77
N PHE A 121 5.95 2.37 -3.01
CA PHE A 121 6.83 3.53 -2.96
C PHE A 121 6.99 4.00 -1.52
N ASN A 122 8.21 4.35 -1.16
CA ASN A 122 8.54 5.04 0.07
C ASN A 122 9.73 5.95 -0.22
N GLU A 123 9.72 7.17 0.28
CA GLU A 123 10.77 8.16 -0.02
C GLU A 123 12.15 7.77 0.54
N ASN A 124 12.20 6.82 1.48
CA ASN A 124 13.40 6.37 2.16
C ASN A 124 13.89 4.98 1.71
N THR A 125 13.21 4.33 0.77
CA THR A 125 13.59 3.00 0.27
C THR A 125 13.36 2.89 -1.24
N ASP A 126 13.96 1.87 -1.86
CA ASP A 126 13.75 1.64 -3.28
C ASP A 126 12.30 1.18 -3.53
N PRO A 127 11.58 1.80 -4.48
CA PRO A 127 10.25 1.36 -4.83
C PRO A 127 10.28 -0.04 -5.46
N VAL A 128 9.14 -0.72 -5.45
CA VAL A 128 9.02 -2.07 -5.99
C VAL A 128 7.74 -2.19 -6.80
N LEU A 129 7.88 -2.58 -8.07
CA LEU A 129 6.78 -3.15 -8.84
C LEU A 129 6.87 -4.67 -8.81
N ARG A 130 5.75 -5.33 -8.49
CA ARG A 130 5.64 -6.80 -8.50
C ARG A 130 4.43 -7.25 -9.30
N TRP A 131 4.63 -8.18 -10.21
CA TRP A 131 3.57 -8.90 -10.90
C TRP A 131 3.62 -10.39 -10.54
N ALA A 132 2.52 -10.89 -10.00
CA ALA A 132 2.37 -12.28 -9.60
C ALA A 132 1.09 -12.90 -10.17
N ARG A 133 1.11 -14.21 -10.37
CA ARG A 133 -0.04 -14.99 -10.87
C ARG A 133 0.00 -16.39 -10.30
N ASN A 134 -1.15 -16.89 -9.85
CA ASN A 134 -1.31 -18.23 -9.27
C ASN A 134 -0.27 -18.53 -8.16
N GLY A 135 0.06 -17.52 -7.35
CA GLY A 135 1.00 -17.63 -6.24
C GLY A 135 2.48 -17.58 -6.62
N ASP A 136 2.80 -17.35 -7.90
CA ASP A 136 4.17 -17.22 -8.41
C ASP A 136 4.47 -15.77 -8.80
N THR A 137 5.63 -15.25 -8.38
CA THR A 137 6.09 -13.92 -8.83
C THR A 137 6.70 -14.07 -10.21
N LEU A 138 6.04 -13.51 -11.22
CA LEU A 138 6.50 -13.56 -12.59
C LEU A 138 7.63 -12.55 -12.83
N VAL A 139 7.40 -11.30 -12.41
CA VAL A 139 8.35 -10.20 -12.58
C VAL A 139 8.34 -9.30 -11.35
N THR A 140 9.51 -8.89 -10.87
CA THR A 140 9.67 -7.83 -9.88
C THR A 140 10.90 -6.99 -10.21
N PHE A 141 10.84 -5.68 -9.99
CA PHE A 141 11.96 -4.75 -10.20
C PHE A 141 11.72 -3.41 -9.49
N ASP A 142 12.79 -2.63 -9.34
CA ASP A 142 12.73 -1.22 -8.91
C ASP A 142 12.42 -0.33 -10.12
N PRO A 143 11.26 0.33 -10.18
CA PRO A 143 10.92 1.20 -11.30
C PRO A 143 11.71 2.51 -11.34
N SER A 144 12.33 2.95 -10.25
CA SER A 144 13.05 4.23 -10.14
C SER A 144 14.53 4.14 -10.51
N GLY A 145 15.21 3.05 -10.14
CA GLY A 145 16.60 2.76 -10.49
C GLY A 145 16.80 2.22 -11.92
N GLY A 146 15.73 2.19 -12.70
CA GLY A 146 15.68 1.59 -14.03
C GLY A 146 15.20 0.14 -13.99
N ALA A 147 14.46 -0.25 -15.02
CA ALA A 147 13.90 -1.58 -15.13
C ALA A 147 14.88 -2.60 -15.71
N GLY A 148 16.20 -2.33 -15.72
CA GLY A 148 17.24 -3.21 -16.27
C GLY A 148 17.48 -4.47 -15.45
N TRP A 149 17.40 -4.36 -14.13
CA TRP A 149 17.46 -5.48 -13.18
C TRP A 149 16.05 -5.97 -12.85
N ARG A 150 15.73 -7.20 -13.25
CA ARG A 150 14.41 -7.82 -13.06
C ARG A 150 14.58 -9.23 -12.53
N GLU A 151 13.72 -9.60 -11.60
CA GLU A 151 13.69 -10.93 -11.00
C GLU A 151 12.31 -11.58 -11.18
N GLY A 152 12.19 -12.85 -10.79
CA GLY A 152 10.96 -13.64 -10.90
C GLY A 152 11.13 -14.87 -11.79
N SER A 153 10.05 -15.60 -12.01
CA SER A 153 10.06 -16.81 -12.86
C SER A 153 10.08 -16.50 -14.36
N GLU A 154 9.69 -15.28 -14.77
CA GLU A 154 9.65 -14.82 -16.15
C GLU A 154 10.20 -13.38 -16.30
N PRO A 155 11.43 -13.08 -15.85
CA PRO A 155 11.93 -11.72 -15.64
C PRO A 155 11.98 -10.84 -16.91
N ASP A 156 12.10 -11.45 -18.09
CA ASP A 156 12.15 -10.72 -19.37
C ASP A 156 10.78 -10.54 -20.04
N ARG A 157 9.70 -11.08 -19.45
CA ARG A 157 8.37 -11.08 -20.05
C ARG A 157 7.82 -9.68 -20.31
N LEU A 158 8.23 -8.70 -19.50
CA LEU A 158 7.77 -7.32 -19.62
C LEU A 158 8.67 -6.44 -20.47
N VAL A 159 9.83 -6.92 -20.96
CA VAL A 159 10.78 -6.11 -21.74
C VAL A 159 10.11 -5.33 -22.88
N PRO A 160 9.28 -5.94 -23.76
CA PRO A 160 8.67 -5.20 -24.87
C PRO A 160 7.73 -4.06 -24.42
N VAL A 161 7.02 -4.22 -23.30
CA VAL A 161 6.14 -3.16 -22.78
C VAL A 161 6.93 -2.11 -22.02
N LEU A 162 7.97 -2.49 -21.30
CA LEU A 162 8.87 -1.55 -20.61
C LEU A 162 9.57 -0.62 -21.61
N GLU A 163 10.07 -1.17 -22.73
CA GLU A 163 10.62 -0.37 -23.84
C GLU A 163 9.58 0.59 -24.42
N THR A 164 8.36 0.11 -24.62
CA THR A 164 7.26 0.93 -25.17
C THR A 164 6.88 2.09 -24.24
N LEU A 165 6.96 1.87 -22.93
CA LEU A 165 6.66 2.89 -21.91
C LEU A 165 7.86 3.80 -21.61
N GLY A 166 9.04 3.49 -22.14
CA GLY A 166 10.25 4.30 -22.01
C GLY A 166 11.01 4.11 -20.70
N PHE A 167 10.88 2.94 -20.05
CA PHE A 167 11.76 2.60 -18.93
C PHE A 167 13.20 2.42 -19.41
N ASP A 168 14.18 2.85 -18.60
CA ASP A 168 15.56 2.48 -18.83
C ASP A 168 15.76 0.98 -18.57
N LEU A 169 16.33 0.26 -19.53
CA LEU A 169 16.66 -1.16 -19.43
C LEU A 169 18.16 -1.42 -19.28
N SER A 170 18.94 -0.35 -19.15
CA SER A 170 20.36 -0.42 -18.80
C SER A 170 20.54 -1.14 -17.46
N THR A 171 21.54 -2.01 -17.40
CA THR A 171 22.02 -2.62 -16.14
C THR A 171 23.25 -1.87 -15.61
N GLU A 172 23.64 -0.75 -16.24
CA GLU A 172 24.73 0.11 -15.75
C GLU A 172 24.25 0.93 -14.57
N GLU A 173 24.84 0.72 -13.40
CA GLU A 173 24.68 1.61 -12.26
C GLU A 173 25.53 2.87 -12.49
N ILE A 174 24.86 4.01 -12.64
CA ILE A 174 25.51 5.31 -12.80
C ILE A 174 25.43 6.04 -11.45
N ASP A 175 26.58 6.46 -10.93
CA ASP A 175 26.66 7.27 -9.70
C ASP A 175 25.88 8.59 -9.87
N PRO A 176 25.05 9.01 -8.89
CA PRO A 176 24.35 10.30 -8.95
C PRO A 176 25.23 11.54 -9.17
N GLY A 177 26.53 11.45 -8.90
CA GLY A 177 27.53 12.47 -9.20
C GLY A 177 28.10 12.45 -10.63
N ASP A 178 27.80 11.42 -11.44
CA ASP A 178 28.22 11.33 -12.84
C ASP A 178 27.34 12.24 -13.73
N PRO A 179 27.91 13.04 -14.65
CA PRO A 179 27.13 13.89 -15.56
C PRO A 179 26.15 13.16 -16.48
N ARG A 180 26.28 11.84 -16.65
CA ARG A 180 25.36 10.99 -17.41
C ARG A 180 24.12 10.61 -16.60
N TRP A 181 24.21 10.69 -15.27
CA TRP A 181 23.11 10.39 -14.38
C TRP A 181 22.01 11.43 -14.56
N HIS A 182 20.78 10.94 -14.68
CA HIS A 182 19.59 11.77 -14.77
C HIS A 182 18.51 11.09 -13.94
N TYR A 183 17.88 11.86 -13.06
CA TYR A 183 16.72 11.39 -12.33
C TYR A 183 15.54 11.25 -13.29
N ASP A 184 14.92 10.08 -13.33
CA ASP A 184 13.74 9.87 -14.15
C ASP A 184 12.47 10.42 -13.47
N GLU A 185 12.15 11.69 -13.68
CA GLU A 185 10.96 12.31 -13.09
C GLU A 185 9.62 11.63 -13.46
N GLN A 186 9.60 10.73 -14.47
CA GLN A 186 8.38 10.07 -14.95
C GLN A 186 8.24 8.61 -14.49
N TRP A 187 9.16 8.08 -13.68
CA TRP A 187 9.16 6.66 -13.32
C TRP A 187 7.83 6.22 -12.66
N GLN A 188 7.23 7.07 -11.81
CA GLN A 188 5.93 6.79 -11.17
C GLN A 188 4.80 6.68 -12.18
N ALA A 189 4.74 7.63 -13.13
CA ALA A 189 3.74 7.67 -14.16
C ALA A 189 3.85 6.47 -15.13
N ARG A 190 5.08 6.07 -15.48
CA ARG A 190 5.36 4.84 -16.26
C ARG A 190 4.92 3.59 -15.53
N THR A 191 5.13 3.54 -14.22
CA THR A 191 4.73 2.42 -13.35
C THR A 191 3.23 2.25 -13.35
N LEU A 192 2.45 3.32 -13.18
CA LEU A 192 0.99 3.27 -13.26
C LEU A 192 0.48 2.91 -14.66
N ALA A 193 1.11 3.42 -15.72
CA ALA A 193 0.79 3.03 -17.09
C ALA A 193 1.04 1.53 -17.34
N LEU A 194 2.11 0.97 -16.75
CA LEU A 194 2.39 -0.47 -16.78
C LEU A 194 1.32 -1.26 -16.01
N MET A 195 0.92 -0.80 -14.82
CA MET A 195 -0.18 -1.42 -14.07
C MET A 195 -1.47 -1.45 -14.89
N GLN A 196 -1.83 -0.34 -15.56
CA GLN A 196 -2.98 -0.31 -16.46
C GLN A 196 -2.82 -1.27 -17.64
N HIS A 197 -1.62 -1.36 -18.22
CA HIS A 197 -1.36 -2.31 -19.31
C HIS A 197 -1.61 -3.76 -18.89
N LEU A 198 -1.15 -4.15 -17.70
CA LEU A 198 -1.27 -5.51 -17.18
C LEU A 198 -2.70 -5.86 -16.77
N THR A 199 -3.42 -4.91 -16.20
CA THR A 199 -4.72 -5.17 -15.55
C THR A 199 -5.92 -4.74 -16.39
N GLY A 200 -5.72 -3.78 -17.31
CA GLY A 200 -6.79 -3.06 -17.99
C GLY A 200 -7.46 -1.97 -17.14
N VAL A 201 -7.05 -1.80 -15.87
CA VAL A 201 -7.65 -0.85 -14.93
C VAL A 201 -6.88 0.47 -14.96
N ARG A 202 -7.57 1.56 -15.28
CA ARG A 202 -7.02 2.91 -15.19
C ARG A 202 -7.27 3.48 -13.80
N ILE A 203 -6.27 3.49 -12.92
CA ILE A 203 -6.33 4.29 -11.69
C ILE A 203 -6.43 5.77 -12.09
N SER A 204 -7.39 6.49 -11.55
CA SER A 204 -7.65 7.90 -11.90
C SER A 204 -8.04 8.69 -10.66
N PRO A 205 -7.95 10.03 -10.69
CA PRO A 205 -8.41 10.86 -9.58
C PRO A 205 -9.87 10.58 -9.23
N GLU A 206 -10.73 10.40 -10.24
CA GLU A 206 -12.15 10.09 -10.05
C GLU A 206 -12.37 8.77 -9.32
N ILE A 207 -11.59 7.73 -9.65
CA ILE A 207 -11.67 6.45 -8.93
C ILE A 207 -11.20 6.64 -7.49
N LEU A 208 -10.06 7.28 -7.28
CA LEU A 208 -9.52 7.47 -5.93
C LEU A 208 -10.47 8.30 -5.06
N GLU A 209 -11.12 9.33 -5.61
CA GLU A 209 -12.03 10.21 -4.87
C GLU A 209 -13.37 9.53 -4.54
N ASN A 210 -13.90 8.68 -5.43
CA ASN A 210 -15.26 8.14 -5.29
C ASN A 210 -15.32 6.68 -4.87
N ALA A 211 -14.19 5.95 -4.86
CA ALA A 211 -14.17 4.56 -4.43
C ALA A 211 -14.61 4.45 -2.96
N ASN A 212 -15.52 3.51 -2.71
CA ASN A 212 -15.89 3.11 -1.35
C ASN A 212 -14.94 1.99 -0.89
N PHE A 213 -13.90 2.36 -0.16
CA PHE A 213 -12.94 1.44 0.41
C PHE A 213 -13.55 0.70 1.60
N ARG A 214 -13.30 -0.60 1.64
CA ARG A 214 -13.48 -1.48 2.79
C ARG A 214 -12.15 -1.45 3.54
N CYS A 215 -12.17 -0.85 4.73
CA CYS A 215 -11.00 -0.59 5.54
C CYS A 215 -10.99 -1.51 6.76
N ALA A 216 -9.87 -2.15 7.05
CA ALA A 216 -9.72 -3.03 8.21
C ALA A 216 -8.29 -3.05 8.74
N ALA A 217 -8.17 -3.37 10.02
CA ALA A 217 -6.92 -3.83 10.61
C ALA A 217 -6.71 -5.31 10.27
N VAL A 218 -5.50 -5.67 9.85
CA VAL A 218 -5.11 -7.06 9.57
C VAL A 218 -3.86 -7.41 10.39
N PRO A 219 -3.71 -8.64 10.88
CA PRO A 219 -2.53 -8.98 11.68
C PRO A 219 -1.24 -9.02 10.85
N ASP A 220 -0.18 -8.35 11.33
CA ASP A 220 1.16 -8.51 10.77
C ASP A 220 1.86 -9.72 11.39
N ALA A 221 2.08 -10.76 10.59
CA ALA A 221 2.74 -11.98 11.04
C ALA A 221 4.18 -11.73 11.54
N HIS A 222 4.89 -10.72 11.01
CA HIS A 222 6.25 -10.41 11.42
C HIS A 222 6.27 -9.78 12.81
N THR A 223 5.52 -8.69 13.02
CA THR A 223 5.39 -8.06 14.34
C THR A 223 4.78 -9.03 15.34
N LEU A 224 3.78 -9.83 14.97
CA LEU A 224 3.24 -10.88 15.84
C LEU A 224 4.29 -11.89 16.32
N ALA A 225 5.20 -12.31 15.44
CA ALA A 225 6.26 -13.23 15.80
C ALA A 225 7.25 -12.57 16.78
N TRP A 226 7.61 -11.30 16.54
CA TRP A 226 8.46 -10.53 17.44
C TRP A 226 7.80 -10.31 18.81
N MET A 227 6.53 -9.91 18.81
CA MET A 227 5.69 -9.73 20.00
C MET A 227 5.67 -11.01 20.84
N ARG A 228 5.38 -12.16 20.24
CA ARG A 228 5.40 -13.47 20.95
C ARG A 228 6.76 -13.80 21.56
N ALA A 229 7.85 -13.33 20.96
CA ALA A 229 9.21 -13.50 21.50
C ALA A 229 9.54 -12.48 22.61
N ASN A 230 8.76 -11.40 22.75
CA ASN A 230 8.98 -10.30 23.69
C ASN A 230 7.69 -9.97 24.49
N PRO A 231 7.09 -10.95 25.21
CA PRO A 231 5.77 -10.76 25.84
C PRO A 231 5.75 -9.65 26.89
N ASP A 232 6.87 -9.35 27.54
CA ASP A 232 6.99 -8.27 28.53
C ASP A 232 6.95 -6.86 27.91
N ARG A 233 7.07 -6.74 26.58
CA ARG A 233 6.98 -5.47 25.84
C ARG A 233 5.60 -5.22 25.24
N ILE A 234 4.71 -6.21 25.27
CA ILE A 234 3.32 -6.03 24.82
C ILE A 234 2.49 -5.57 26.02
N GLY A 235 1.62 -4.58 25.80
CA GLY A 235 0.56 -4.26 26.76
C GLY A 235 -0.35 -5.47 27.06
N PRO A 236 -1.33 -5.35 27.96
CA PRO A 236 -2.16 -6.48 28.38
C PRO A 236 -3.09 -7.04 27.30
N LEU A 237 -3.26 -6.33 26.17
CA LEU A 237 -4.24 -6.65 25.14
C LEU A 237 -3.73 -7.68 24.13
N THR A 238 -4.60 -8.58 23.70
CA THR A 238 -4.33 -9.47 22.56
C THR A 238 -4.52 -8.73 21.23
N VAL A 239 -4.03 -9.33 20.14
CA VAL A 239 -4.16 -8.77 18.80
C VAL A 239 -5.60 -8.74 18.34
N GLU A 240 -6.41 -9.71 18.76
CA GLU A 240 -7.84 -9.72 18.51
C GLU A 240 -8.53 -8.54 19.24
N GLU A 241 -8.13 -8.24 20.47
CA GLU A 241 -8.66 -7.09 21.22
C GLU A 241 -8.23 -5.76 20.58
N LEU A 242 -6.97 -5.66 20.12
CA LEU A 242 -6.47 -4.50 19.38
C LEU A 242 -7.21 -4.33 18.04
N ALA A 243 -7.51 -5.41 17.33
CA ALA A 243 -8.25 -5.37 16.08
C ALA A 243 -9.69 -4.88 16.29
N VAL A 244 -10.34 -5.28 17.38
CA VAL A 244 -11.67 -4.76 17.76
C VAL A 244 -11.61 -3.27 18.05
N GLN A 245 -10.63 -2.81 18.83
CA GLN A 245 -10.47 -1.38 19.10
C GLN A 245 -10.17 -0.57 17.83
N ALA A 246 -9.30 -1.07 16.96
CA ALA A 246 -8.99 -0.44 15.68
C ALA A 246 -10.26 -0.33 14.81
N ARG A 247 -11.11 -1.35 14.81
CA ARG A 247 -12.41 -1.34 14.11
C ARG A 247 -13.37 -0.31 14.69
N ASP A 248 -13.41 -0.14 16.02
CA ASP A 248 -14.26 0.87 16.65
C ASP A 248 -13.77 2.29 16.37
N ARG A 249 -12.44 2.52 16.42
CA ARG A 249 -11.80 3.79 16.01
C ARG A 249 -12.06 4.12 14.54
N LEU A 250 -11.87 3.15 13.64
CA LEU A 250 -12.21 3.28 12.22
C LEU A 250 -13.69 3.61 12.02
N SER A 251 -14.59 3.01 12.80
CA SER A 251 -16.03 3.27 12.71
C SER A 251 -16.37 4.69 13.18
N ALA A 252 -15.72 5.18 14.24
CA ALA A 252 -15.86 6.56 14.71
C ALA A 252 -15.34 7.55 13.66
N TYR A 253 -14.13 7.31 13.14
CA TYR A 253 -13.53 8.12 12.08
C TYR A 253 -14.39 8.15 10.81
N ALA A 254 -14.94 7.01 10.39
CA ALA A 254 -15.83 6.94 9.22
C ALA A 254 -17.13 7.76 9.41
N ALA A 255 -17.60 7.88 10.66
CA ALA A 255 -18.79 8.66 10.99
C ALA A 255 -18.50 10.17 11.07
N ASP A 256 -17.31 10.55 11.53
CA ASP A 256 -16.89 11.94 11.72
C ASP A 256 -15.37 12.10 11.54
N PRO A 257 -14.88 12.21 10.28
CA PRO A 257 -13.45 12.22 9.98
C PRO A 257 -12.76 13.53 10.38
N ASP A 258 -13.52 14.60 10.63
CA ASP A 258 -13.02 15.91 11.03
C ASP A 258 -12.98 16.08 12.56
N ARG A 259 -13.42 15.07 13.32
CA ARG A 259 -13.38 15.08 14.78
C ARG A 259 -11.93 14.91 15.25
N HIS A 260 -11.33 16.00 15.70
CA HIS A 260 -10.06 15.96 16.41
C HIS A 260 -10.28 15.36 17.82
N GLU A 261 -9.44 14.39 18.22
CA GLU A 261 -9.47 13.81 19.58
C GLU A 261 -9.13 14.84 20.68
N ASP A 262 -8.71 16.06 20.30
CA ASP A 262 -8.41 17.18 21.20
C ASP A 262 -9.62 17.72 21.99
N ASP A 263 -10.86 17.39 21.59
CA ASP A 263 -12.09 17.90 22.24
C ASP A 263 -12.46 17.17 23.56
N GLU A 264 -11.74 16.11 23.96
CA GLU A 264 -11.99 15.40 25.24
C GLU A 264 -11.02 15.77 26.38
N TRP A 265 -10.04 16.66 26.15
CA TRP A 265 -9.14 17.17 27.21
C TRP A 265 -9.63 18.47 27.87
N ASP A 266 -10.83 18.97 27.54
CA ASP A 266 -11.51 19.97 28.36
C ASP A 266 -12.07 19.29 29.62
N THR A 267 -11.17 18.96 30.54
CA THR A 267 -11.52 18.64 31.93
C THR A 267 -12.01 19.93 32.59
N GLY A 268 -13.29 20.22 32.33
CA GLY A 268 -14.06 21.18 33.08
C GLY A 268 -14.04 20.83 34.57
N GLU A 269 -13.58 21.82 35.33
CA GLU A 269 -13.67 22.04 36.79
C GLU A 269 -12.71 21.29 37.74
#